data_AF-A0A0M5IL48-F1
#
_entry.id   AF-A0A0M5IL48-F1
#
_cell.length_a   1.000
_cell.length_b   1.000
_cell.length_c   1.000
_cell.angle_alpha   90.00
_cell.angle_beta   90.00
_cell.angle_gamma   90.00
#
_symmetry.space_group_name_H-M   'P 1'
#
loop_
_entity.id
_entity.type
_entity.pdbx_description
1 polymer ?
#
loop_
_entity_poly.entity_id
_entity_poly.type
_entity_poly.pdbx_seq_one_letter_code
_entity_poly.pdbx_strand_id
1 'polypeptide(L)' 'MASIAERVKQIVAEQLGVDDEQVTDEASFMEDLGADSLDTVELVMALEEEFDVEISDEDAEKIQTVQDAVDYVTEHA' A
#
# COMPACT_ATOMS: atom_id res chain seq x y z
N MET A 1 16.17 -0.85 11.69
CA MET A 1 14.94 -1.62 11.45
C MET A 1 14.05 -0.66 10.71
N ALA A 2 13.68 -0.96 9.46
CA ALA A 2 12.67 -0.16 8.78
C ALA A 2 11.34 -0.34 9.51
N SER A 3 10.62 0.74 9.74
CA SER A 3 9.25 0.71 10.25
C SER A 3 8.30 0.11 9.21
N ILE A 4 7.14 -0.39 9.65
CA ILE A 4 6.07 -0.86 8.76
C ILE A 4 5.76 0.22 7.71
N ALA A 5 5.63 1.48 8.14
CA ALA A 5 5.40 2.61 7.26
C ALA A 5 6.47 2.77 6.17
N GLU A 6 7.76 2.71 6.51
CA GLU A 6 8.84 2.78 5.53
C GLU A 6 8.79 1.61 4.54
N ARG A 7 8.46 0.40 5.01
CA ARG A 7 8.40 -0.78 4.15
C ARG A 7 7.19 -0.75 3.21
N VAL A 8 6.02 -0.36 3.69
CA VAL A 8 4.82 -0.15 2.86
C VAL A 8 5.12 0.88 1.77
N LYS A 9 5.72 2.03 2.14
CA LYS A 9 6.06 3.08 1.15
C LYS A 9 7.01 2.58 0.07
N GLN A 10 8.02 1.79 0.44
CA GLN A 10 8.92 1.17 -0.54
C GLN A 10 8.19 0.23 -1.50
N ILE A 11 7.32 -0.63 -0.99
CA ILE A 11 6.55 -1.57 -1.83
C ILE A 11 5.67 -0.79 -2.79
N VAL A 12 5.00 0.26 -2.33
CA VAL A 12 4.16 1.12 -3.18
C VAL A 12 5.00 1.78 -4.28
N ALA A 13 6.15 2.36 -3.94
CA ALA A 13 7.05 2.99 -4.90
C ALA A 13 7.57 2.00 -5.96
N GLU A 14 8.00 0.81 -5.52
CA GLU A 14 8.51 -0.25 -6.39
C GLU A 14 7.42 -0.82 -7.30
N GLN A 15 6.22 -1.08 -6.76
CA GLN A 15 5.12 -1.69 -7.50
C GLN A 15 4.53 -0.73 -8.54
N LEU A 16 4.33 0.54 -8.16
CA LEU A 16 3.75 1.55 -9.05
C LEU A 16 4.80 2.23 -9.94
N GLY A 17 6.09 1.99 -9.70
CA GLY A 17 7.18 2.60 -10.45
C GLY A 17 7.24 4.12 -10.28
N VAL A 18 6.87 4.62 -9.10
CA VAL A 18 6.86 6.04 -8.73
C VAL A 18 8.03 6.37 -7.81
N ASP A 19 8.41 7.65 -7.70
CA ASP A 19 9.46 8.05 -6.78
C ASP A 19 8.97 7.99 -5.32
N ASP A 20 9.82 7.58 -4.39
CA ASP A 20 9.54 7.57 -2.94
C ASP A 20 9.02 8.93 -2.41
N GLU A 21 9.45 10.04 -3.03
CA GLU A 21 9.01 11.39 -2.68
C GLU A 21 7.52 11.64 -2.98
N GLN A 22 6.93 10.88 -3.92
CA GLN A 22 5.51 10.94 -4.27
C GLN A 22 4.65 10.12 -3.30
N VAL A 23 5.23 9.10 -2.66
CA VAL A 23 4.55 8.19 -1.73
C VAL A 23 4.44 8.81 -0.33
N THR A 24 3.61 9.85 -0.25
CA THR A 24 3.26 10.49 1.02
C THR A 24 2.15 9.72 1.74
N ASP A 25 2.01 9.89 3.06
CA ASP A 25 0.96 9.21 3.84
C ASP A 25 -0.45 9.54 3.32
N GLU A 26 -0.65 10.78 2.85
CA GLU A 26 -1.93 11.27 2.33
C GLU A 26 -2.16 10.91 0.85
N ALA A 27 -1.15 10.34 0.16
CA ALA A 27 -1.24 10.06 -1.27
C ALA A 27 -2.30 8.98 -1.53
N SER A 28 -3.23 9.28 -2.43
CA SER A 28 -4.19 8.33 -2.97
C SER A 28 -3.51 7.42 -3.99
N PHE A 29 -3.70 6.10 -3.87
CA PHE A 29 -3.16 5.13 -4.82
C PHE A 29 -3.64 5.42 -6.24
N MET A 30 -4.93 5.71 -6.41
CA MET A 30 -5.53 5.95 -7.73
C MET A 30 -5.37 7.40 -8.19
N GLU A 31 -5.64 8.38 -7.33
CA GLU A 31 -5.70 9.79 -7.75
C GLU A 31 -4.31 10.45 -7.85
N ASP A 32 -3.40 10.14 -6.92
CA ASP A 32 -2.09 10.78 -6.84
C ASP A 32 -0.99 9.92 -7.46
N LEU A 33 -1.01 8.61 -7.19
CA LEU A 33 0.02 7.67 -7.67
C LEU A 33 -0.34 7.01 -9.01
N GLY A 34 -1.58 7.18 -9.47
CA GLY A 34 -2.04 6.71 -10.78
C GLY A 34 -2.18 5.20 -10.90
N ALA A 35 -2.32 4.48 -9.78
CA ALA A 35 -2.60 3.05 -9.77
C ALA A 35 -3.94 2.76 -10.43
N ASP A 36 -3.96 1.80 -11.35
CA ASP A 36 -5.20 1.26 -11.88
C ASP A 36 -5.76 0.13 -11.00
N SER A 37 -6.91 -0.43 -11.39
CA SER A 37 -7.56 -1.51 -10.63
C SER A 37 -6.72 -2.80 -10.54
N LEU A 38 -5.83 -3.04 -11.51
CA LEU A 38 -4.92 -4.19 -11.48
C LEU A 38 -3.74 -3.90 -10.56
N ASP A 39 -3.17 -2.69 -10.66
CA ASP A 39 -2.07 -2.26 -9.79
C ASP A 39 -2.46 -2.33 -8.32
N THR A 40 -3.70 -1.95 -7.96
CA THR A 40 -4.20 -2.06 -6.57
C THR A 40 -4.28 -3.50 -6.10
N VAL A 41 -4.66 -4.44 -6.97
CA VAL A 41 -4.73 -5.88 -6.62
C VAL A 41 -3.32 -6.43 -6.41
N GLU A 42 -2.39 -6.09 -7.31
CA GLU A 42 -0.99 -6.53 -7.17
C GLU A 42 -0.31 -5.93 -5.94
N LEU A 43 -0.59 -4.66 -5.62
CA LEU A 43 -0.11 -4.00 -4.41
C LEU A 43 -0.61 -4.70 -3.15
N VAL A 44 -1.91 -4.99 -3.07
CA VAL A 44 -2.51 -5.70 -1.93
C VAL A 44 -1.85 -7.07 -1.74
N MET A 45 -1.71 -7.87 -2.80
CA MET A 45 -1.02 -9.16 -2.71
C MET A 45 0.43 -9.03 -2.25
N ALA A 46 1.15 -8.00 -2.69
CA ALA A 46 2.53 -7.75 -2.25
C ALA A 46 2.61 -7.40 -0.75
N LEU A 47 1.65 -6.63 -0.25
CA LEU A 47 1.54 -6.32 1.18
C LEU A 47 1.18 -7.57 2.00
N GLU A 48 0.25 -8.40 1.53
CA GLU A 48 -0.11 -9.68 2.15
C GLU A 48 1.11 -10.59 2.27
N GLU A 49 1.89 -10.77 1.19
CA GLU A 49 3.07 -11.63 1.18
C GLU A 49 4.22 -11.08 2.05
N GLU A 50 4.47 -9.76 2.03
CA GLU A 50 5.54 -9.16 2.82
C GLU A 50 5.27 -9.24 4.33
N PHE A 51 4.03 -8.97 4.74
CA PHE A 51 3.66 -8.81 6.14
C PHE A 51 2.93 -10.03 6.74
N ASP A 52 2.69 -11.09 5.95
CA ASP A 52 1.94 -12.30 6.34
C ASP A 52 0.52 -11.95 6.87
N VAL A 53 -0.14 -10.99 6.20
CA VAL A 53 -1.50 -10.53 6.51
C VAL A 53 -2.49 -11.01 5.45
N GLU A 54 -3.77 -11.10 5.80
CA GLU A 54 -4.87 -11.35 4.84
C GLU A 54 -5.73 -10.10 4.72
N ILE A 55 -5.83 -9.54 3.52
CA ILE A 55 -6.63 -8.35 3.21
C ILE A 55 -7.86 -8.82 2.41
N SER A 56 -9.04 -8.69 3.01
CA SER A 56 -10.28 -9.04 2.30
C SER A 56 -10.57 -8.05 1.17
N ASP A 57 -11.29 -8.48 0.12
CA ASP A 57 -11.73 -7.60 -0.97
C ASP A 57 -12.44 -6.33 -0.45
N GLU A 58 -13.27 -6.47 0.58
CA GLU A 58 -13.99 -5.34 1.19
C GLU A 58 -13.06 -4.35 1.92
N ASP A 59 -11.94 -4.83 2.47
CA ASP A 59 -10.97 -3.97 3.15
C ASP A 59 -10.01 -3.34 2.15
N ALA A 60 -9.61 -4.08 1.11
CA ALA A 60 -8.86 -3.54 -0.02
C ALA A 60 -9.59 -2.36 -0.68
N GLU A 61 -10.93 -2.43 -0.83
CA GLU A 61 -11.73 -1.32 -1.33
C GLU A 61 -11.73 -0.07 -0.42
N LYS A 62 -11.45 -0.24 0.89
CA LYS A 62 -11.36 0.87 1.85
C LYS A 62 -9.96 1.48 1.92
N ILE A 63 -8.93 0.73 1.53
CA ILE A 63 -7.54 1.17 1.49
C ILE A 63 -7.35 2.06 0.26
N GLN A 64 -7.51 3.37 0.44
CA GLN A 64 -7.41 4.34 -0.66
C GLN A 64 -6.10 5.13 -0.62
N THR A 65 -5.53 5.30 0.56
CA THR A 65 -4.28 6.06 0.77
C THR A 65 -3.16 5.20 1.33
N VAL A 66 -1.93 5.69 1.18
CA VAL A 66 -0.75 5.05 1.77
C VAL A 66 -0.92 4.89 3.28
N GLN A 67 -1.44 5.89 3.98
CA GLN A 67 -1.70 5.80 5.42
C GLN A 67 -2.68 4.68 5.75
N ASP A 68 -3.75 4.49 4.98
CA ASP A 68 -4.72 3.41 5.22
C ASP A 68 -4.05 2.04 5.13
N ALA A 69 -3.17 1.84 4.15
CA ALA A 69 -2.41 0.61 4.00
C ALA A 69 -1.45 0.39 5.19
N VAL A 70 -0.74 1.44 5.61
CA VAL A 70 0.16 1.41 6.77
C VAL A 70 -0.61 1.06 8.04
N ASP A 71 -1.75 1.70 8.27
CA ASP A 71 -2.59 1.46 9.45
C ASP A 71 -3.15 0.04 9.44
N TYR A 72 -3.65 -0.42 8.30
CA TYR A 72 -4.18 -1.78 8.16
C TYR A 72 -3.12 -2.82 8.51
N VAL A 73 -1.94 -2.72 7.89
CA VAL A 73 -0.82 -3.63 8.15
C VAL A 73 -0.37 -3.52 9.60
N THR A 74 -0.29 -2.32 10.17
CA THR A 74 0.13 -2.14 11.57
C THR A 74 -0.84 -2.76 12.57
N GLU A 75 -2.14 -2.80 12.26
CA GLU A 75 -3.15 -3.42 13.11
C GLU A 75 -3.22 -4.95 12.96
N HIS A 76 -2.77 -5.51 11.84
CA HIS A 76 -2.93 -6.93 11.49
C HIS A 76 -1.63 -7.75 11.42
N ALA A 77 -0.45 -7.10 11.40
CA ALA A 77 0.88 -7.73 11.39
C ALA A 77 1.48 -7.99 12.79
#